data_AF-A0A838KKV5-F1
#
_entry.id   AF-A0A838KKV5-F1
#
_cell.length_a   1.000
_cell.length_b   1.000
_cell.length_c   1.000
_cell.angle_alpha   90.00
_cell.angle_beta   90.00
_cell.angle_gamma   90.00
#
_symmetry.space_group_name_H-M   'P 1'
#
loop_
_entity.id
_entity.type
_entity.pdbx_description
1 polymer ?
#
loop_
_entity_poly.entity_id
_entity_poly.type
_entity_poly.pdbx_seq_one_letter_code
_entity_poly.pdbx_strand_id
1 'polypeptide(L)'
;MPESTAPVRGIELPSALRRARGATPVPLRHALRAGARRYGAVTASQRLLPDFLIIGAKKAGTSSLMNWLFHHPAVARMFPAAQGVKSPHYFDINYDKGPRWYASHFPSRAARHRQERRLGGLSVVGEASPYYMFHPAVPDRVVQDLPNVRVIVLLREPVARAYSNYWDRVAFGTETLPTFEQAIDAEPQRLAQVDTDRLRNDPGYYSAHHDHHTYLARGRYAEHLRPWLERIPADRLLIVRADDLFREAATTFDAVQDFL
;
A
#
# COMPACT_ATOMS: atom_id res chain seq x y z
N MET A 1 16.55 -6.85 29.46
CA MET A 1 15.29 -7.49 29.02
C MET A 1 14.36 -6.37 28.57
N PRO A 2 14.33 -5.99 27.28
CA PRO A 2 13.44 -4.93 26.86
C PRO A 2 12.04 -5.50 26.63
N GLU A 3 11.06 -4.88 27.27
CA GLU A 3 9.65 -5.20 27.21
C GLU A 3 9.14 -5.16 25.77
N SER A 4 8.50 -6.27 25.39
CA SER A 4 7.78 -6.45 24.14
C SER A 4 6.62 -5.46 24.08
N THR A 5 6.77 -4.38 23.30
CA THR A 5 5.66 -3.50 22.93
C THR A 5 4.69 -4.29 22.07
N ALA A 6 3.56 -4.69 22.67
CA ALA A 6 2.50 -5.42 22.01
C ALA A 6 2.04 -4.69 20.71
N PRO A 7 1.73 -5.43 19.64
CA PRO A 7 1.22 -4.82 18.42
C PRO A 7 -0.10 -4.11 18.73
N VAL A 8 -0.23 -2.86 18.27
CA VAL A 8 -1.48 -2.09 18.31
C VAL A 8 -2.56 -2.93 17.63
N ARG A 9 -3.48 -3.47 18.44
CA ARG A 9 -4.59 -4.32 17.98
C ARG A 9 -5.41 -3.51 16.98
N GLY A 10 -5.61 -4.07 15.79
CA GLY A 10 -6.54 -3.50 14.82
C GLY A 10 -7.92 -3.37 15.45
N ILE A 11 -8.67 -2.33 15.05
CA ILE A 11 -10.05 -2.05 15.49
C ILE A 11 -10.83 -3.37 15.68
N GLU A 12 -11.15 -3.66 16.94
CA GLU A 12 -12.00 -4.80 17.29
C GLU A 12 -13.37 -4.56 16.67
N LEU A 13 -13.73 -5.36 15.67
CA LEU A 13 -15.12 -5.46 15.22
C LEU A 13 -15.97 -5.82 16.44
N PRO A 14 -17.18 -5.24 16.59
CA PRO A 14 -18.14 -5.68 17.59
C PRO A 14 -18.21 -7.20 17.62
N SER A 15 -18.21 -7.81 18.81
CA SER A 15 -18.04 -9.26 18.98
C SER A 15 -19.03 -10.11 18.16
N ALA A 16 -20.20 -9.56 17.84
CA ALA A 16 -21.20 -10.13 16.94
C ALA A 16 -20.74 -10.19 15.48
N LEU A 17 -20.15 -9.11 14.94
CA LEU A 17 -19.61 -9.05 13.58
C LEU A 17 -18.35 -9.91 13.41
N ARG A 18 -17.58 -10.08 14.49
CA ARG A 18 -16.41 -10.96 14.52
C ARG A 18 -16.80 -12.45 14.48
N ARG A 19 -17.92 -12.82 15.11
CA ARG A 19 -18.54 -14.16 15.07
C ARG A 19 -19.26 -14.45 13.74
N ALA A 20 -19.78 -13.41 13.07
CA ALA A 20 -20.45 -13.55 11.76
C ALA A 20 -19.45 -13.68 10.58
N ARG A 21 -18.36 -12.87 10.55
CA ARG A 21 -17.08 -13.31 9.95
C ARG A 21 -16.64 -14.57 10.68
N GLY A 22 -15.69 -15.39 10.26
CA GLY A 22 -15.53 -16.70 10.93
C GLY A 22 -16.64 -17.68 10.55
N ALA A 23 -17.92 -17.43 10.88
CA ALA A 23 -19.05 -18.31 10.55
C ALA A 23 -19.53 -18.26 9.08
N THR A 24 -19.23 -17.19 8.32
CA THR A 24 -19.64 -17.12 6.90
C THR A 24 -18.80 -18.11 6.06
N PRO A 25 -19.42 -19.02 5.28
CA PRO A 25 -18.72 -19.92 4.38
C PRO A 25 -17.81 -19.17 3.39
N VAL A 26 -16.64 -19.75 3.09
CA VAL A 26 -15.66 -19.17 2.16
C VAL A 26 -16.27 -18.81 0.80
N PRO A 27 -17.06 -19.68 0.13
CA PRO A 27 -17.67 -19.35 -1.17
C PRO A 27 -18.57 -18.12 -1.11
N LEU A 28 -19.35 -17.96 -0.04
CA LEU A 28 -20.22 -16.82 0.15
C LEU A 28 -19.42 -15.51 0.32
N ARG A 29 -18.28 -15.55 1.00
CA ARG A 29 -17.37 -14.38 1.08
C ARG A 29 -16.82 -14.00 -0.28
N HIS A 30 -16.46 -14.98 -1.12
CA HIS A 30 -15.99 -14.72 -2.47
C HIS A 30 -17.09 -14.10 -3.34
N ALA A 31 -18.31 -14.64 -3.27
CA ALA A 31 -19.47 -14.09 -3.99
C ALA A 31 -19.78 -12.65 -3.58
N LEU A 32 -19.79 -12.36 -2.27
CA LEU A 32 -20.01 -11.00 -1.74
C LEU A 32 -18.89 -10.04 -2.17
N ARG A 33 -17.63 -10.49 -2.17
CA ARG A 33 -16.50 -9.70 -2.66
C ARG A 33 -16.67 -9.40 -4.16
N ALA A 34 -16.95 -10.42 -4.96
CA ALA A 34 -17.16 -10.28 -6.40
C ALA A 34 -18.33 -9.34 -6.73
N GLY A 35 -19.46 -9.48 -6.03
CA GLY A 35 -20.61 -8.60 -6.16
C GLY A 35 -20.28 -7.15 -5.82
N ALA A 36 -19.57 -6.92 -4.71
CA ALA A 36 -19.12 -5.57 -4.34
C ALA A 36 -18.16 -4.97 -5.37
N ARG A 37 -17.23 -5.75 -5.94
CA ARG A 37 -16.32 -5.28 -7.00
C ARG A 37 -17.08 -4.96 -8.29
N ARG A 38 -18.04 -5.81 -8.71
CA ARG A 38 -18.90 -5.54 -9.86
C ARG A 38 -19.71 -4.26 -9.67
N TYR A 39 -20.37 -4.10 -8.53
CA TYR A 39 -21.07 -2.86 -8.19
C TYR A 39 -20.13 -1.65 -8.24
N GLY A 40 -18.92 -1.81 -7.69
CA GLY A 40 -17.87 -0.80 -7.75
C GLY A 40 -17.52 -0.38 -9.18
N ALA A 41 -17.32 -1.34 -10.08
CA ALA A 41 -16.96 -1.10 -11.47
C ALA A 41 -18.10 -0.51 -12.30
N VAL A 42 -19.36 -0.90 -12.03
CA VAL A 42 -20.56 -0.31 -12.64
C VAL A 42 -20.70 1.16 -12.22
N THR A 43 -20.40 1.46 -10.95
CA THR A 43 -20.49 2.82 -10.37
C THR A 43 -19.19 3.63 -10.48
N ALA A 44 -18.21 3.16 -11.26
CA ALA A 44 -16.86 3.74 -11.30
C ALA A 44 -16.83 5.24 -11.66
N SER A 45 -17.69 5.70 -12.56
CA SER A 45 -17.76 7.12 -12.97
C SER A 45 -18.20 8.07 -11.84
N GLN A 46 -18.86 7.54 -10.80
CA GLN A 46 -19.29 8.29 -9.63
C GLN A 46 -18.35 8.11 -8.43
N ARG A 47 -17.23 7.41 -8.62
CA ARG A 47 -16.24 7.14 -7.59
C ARG A 47 -15.07 8.11 -7.68
N LEU A 48 -14.37 8.17 -6.56
CA LEU A 48 -13.18 8.99 -6.42
C LEU A 48 -11.95 8.23 -6.94
N LEU A 49 -10.90 8.99 -7.16
CA LEU A 49 -9.53 8.51 -7.20
C LEU A 49 -8.83 8.96 -5.92
N PRO A 50 -7.69 8.36 -5.54
CA PRO A 50 -7.01 8.74 -4.31
C PRO A 50 -6.43 10.15 -4.38
N ASP A 51 -6.58 10.88 -3.28
CA ASP A 51 -5.92 12.16 -3.02
C ASP A 51 -4.45 11.93 -2.59
N PHE A 52 -4.13 10.76 -2.01
CA PHE A 52 -2.77 10.40 -1.63
C PHE A 52 -2.41 8.91 -1.80
N LEU A 53 -1.12 8.62 -1.98
CA LEU A 53 -0.55 7.26 -2.04
C LEU A 53 0.57 7.11 -0.99
N ILE A 54 0.57 6.00 -0.25
CA ILE A 54 1.74 5.54 0.51
C ILE A 54 2.46 4.47 -0.33
N ILE A 55 3.52 4.86 -1.01
CA ILE A 55 4.11 4.06 -2.10
C ILE A 55 5.19 3.08 -1.64
N GLY A 56 5.67 3.23 -0.41
CA GLY A 56 6.83 2.47 0.06
C GLY A 56 7.33 2.94 1.41
N ALA A 57 8.35 2.31 1.95
CA ALA A 57 9.00 1.11 1.44
C ALA A 57 8.36 -0.16 2.05
N LYS A 58 8.42 -1.28 1.31
CA LYS A 58 8.01 -2.59 1.85
C LYS A 58 8.80 -2.90 3.12
N LYS A 59 8.08 -3.24 4.19
CA LYS A 59 8.57 -3.47 5.56
C LYS A 59 9.10 -2.24 6.32
N ALA A 60 8.67 -1.04 5.93
CA ALA A 60 8.97 0.21 6.63
C ALA A 60 7.80 0.77 7.46
N GLY A 61 6.74 -0.01 7.72
CA GLY A 61 5.63 0.44 8.59
C GLY A 61 4.45 1.11 7.88
N THR A 62 4.40 1.07 6.54
CA THR A 62 3.29 1.62 5.73
C THR A 62 1.91 1.14 6.18
N SER A 63 1.79 -0.14 6.55
CA SER A 63 0.55 -0.73 7.08
C SER A 63 0.09 -0.10 8.39
N SER A 64 1.03 0.30 9.24
CA SER A 64 0.77 0.99 10.52
C SER A 64 0.32 2.41 10.25
N LEU A 65 1.04 3.16 9.40
CA LEU A 65 0.65 4.52 9.03
C LEU A 65 -0.75 4.56 8.40
N MET A 66 -1.03 3.68 7.42
CA MET A 66 -2.36 3.63 6.80
C MET A 66 -3.46 3.26 7.81
N ASN A 67 -3.14 2.42 8.79
CA ASN A 67 -4.08 2.13 9.87
C ASN A 67 -4.35 3.36 10.72
N TRP A 68 -3.32 4.12 11.11
CA TRP A 68 -3.48 5.35 11.89
C TRP A 68 -4.30 6.39 11.14
N LEU A 69 -4.00 6.62 9.85
CA LEU A 69 -4.79 7.48 8.99
C LEU A 69 -6.26 7.05 8.94
N PHE A 70 -6.56 5.75 8.83
CA PHE A 70 -7.94 5.26 8.86
C PHE A 70 -8.68 5.43 10.20
N HIS A 71 -8.01 5.83 11.28
CA HIS A 71 -8.67 6.27 12.51
C HIS A 71 -9.01 7.76 12.49
N HIS A 72 -8.37 8.54 11.63
CA HIS A 72 -8.68 9.96 11.48
C HIS A 72 -10.03 10.12 10.76
N PRO A 73 -10.98 10.90 11.31
CA PRO A 73 -12.34 10.97 10.80
C PRO A 73 -12.44 11.59 9.40
N ALA A 74 -11.45 12.41 9.01
CA ALA A 74 -11.34 13.00 7.67
C ALA A 74 -10.67 12.09 6.63
N VAL A 75 -10.26 10.86 6.98
CA VAL A 75 -9.72 9.91 5.99
C VAL A 75 -10.78 8.87 5.66
N ALA A 76 -11.31 8.92 4.45
CA ALA A 76 -12.27 7.95 3.95
C ALA A 76 -11.58 6.59 3.71
N ARG A 77 -12.28 5.51 4.08
CA ARG A 77 -11.80 4.14 3.80
C ARG A 77 -12.09 3.76 2.35
N MET A 78 -11.22 2.91 1.80
CA MET A 78 -11.45 2.24 0.52
C MET A 78 -12.76 1.43 0.54
N PHE A 79 -13.42 1.32 -0.61
CA PHE A 79 -14.66 0.60 -0.79
C PHE A 79 -14.42 -0.90 -1.11
N PRO A 80 -15.23 -1.82 -0.53
CA PRO A 80 -16.12 -1.58 0.59
C PRO A 80 -15.34 -1.51 1.91
N ALA A 81 -15.67 -0.52 2.75
CA ALA A 81 -14.95 -0.22 4.00
C ALA A 81 -14.80 -1.45 4.91
N ALA A 82 -15.81 -2.32 4.92
CA ALA A 82 -15.79 -3.57 5.67
C ALA A 82 -14.57 -4.43 5.32
N GLN A 83 -14.16 -4.53 4.05
CA GLN A 83 -13.05 -5.42 3.66
C GLN A 83 -11.69 -4.97 4.21
N GLY A 84 -11.55 -3.72 4.66
CA GLY A 84 -10.28 -3.23 5.21
C GLY A 84 -9.13 -3.26 4.20
N VAL A 85 -9.46 -3.19 2.91
CA VAL A 85 -8.48 -3.09 1.83
C VAL A 85 -7.69 -1.80 2.01
N LYS A 86 -6.37 -1.90 1.90
CA LYS A 86 -5.44 -0.76 1.95
C LYS A 86 -4.75 -0.52 0.62
N SER A 87 -4.70 -1.54 -0.22
CA SER A 87 -4.03 -1.51 -1.52
C SER A 87 -4.81 -2.36 -2.49
N PRO A 88 -5.14 -1.85 -3.69
CA PRO A 88 -5.60 -2.64 -4.80
C PRO A 88 -4.43 -3.17 -5.63
N HIS A 89 -3.18 -2.75 -5.38
CA HIS A 89 -2.05 -3.09 -6.26
C HIS A 89 -2.35 -2.74 -7.73
N TYR A 90 -2.89 -1.55 -7.97
CA TYR A 90 -3.25 -1.12 -9.33
C TYR A 90 -2.04 -0.81 -10.19
N PHE A 91 -1.18 0.14 -9.80
CA PHE A 91 -0.09 0.58 -10.65
C PHE A 91 1.03 -0.45 -10.86
N ASP A 92 1.13 -1.46 -10.00
CA ASP A 92 2.11 -2.56 -10.10
C ASP A 92 1.51 -3.79 -10.81
N ILE A 93 0.59 -4.51 -10.15
CA ILE A 93 0.16 -5.86 -10.53
C ILE A 93 -1.09 -5.86 -11.41
N ASN A 94 -1.97 -4.88 -11.23
CA ASN A 94 -3.32 -4.90 -11.80
C ASN A 94 -3.58 -3.74 -12.78
N TYR A 95 -2.52 -3.23 -13.42
CA TYR A 95 -2.62 -2.04 -14.24
C TYR A 95 -3.44 -2.30 -15.51
N ASP A 96 -3.31 -3.51 -16.06
CA ASP A 96 -4.09 -4.08 -17.16
C ASP A 96 -5.61 -4.05 -16.93
N LYS A 97 -6.07 -4.03 -15.67
CA LYS A 97 -7.51 -3.97 -15.34
C LYS A 97 -8.15 -2.60 -15.61
N GLY A 98 -7.33 -1.58 -15.83
CA GLY A 98 -7.76 -0.26 -16.25
C GLY A 98 -8.41 0.63 -15.17
N PRO A 99 -8.64 1.91 -15.48
CA PRO A 99 -8.99 2.93 -14.50
C PRO A 99 -10.38 2.72 -13.88
N ARG A 100 -11.31 2.10 -14.61
CA ARG A 100 -12.64 1.73 -14.06
C ARG A 100 -12.52 0.71 -12.94
N TRP A 101 -11.63 -0.27 -13.09
CA TRP A 101 -11.34 -1.23 -12.05
C TRP A 101 -10.67 -0.56 -10.86
N TYR A 102 -9.74 0.37 -11.10
CA TYR A 102 -9.11 1.11 -10.02
C TYR A 102 -10.12 1.94 -9.21
N ALA A 103 -10.89 2.80 -9.86
CA ALA A 103 -11.94 3.63 -9.27
C ALA A 103 -12.95 2.81 -8.44
N SER A 104 -13.20 1.55 -8.81
CA SER A 104 -14.11 0.65 -8.07
C SER A 104 -13.70 0.44 -6.61
N HIS A 105 -12.43 0.68 -6.25
CA HIS A 105 -11.88 0.49 -4.90
C HIS A 105 -12.07 1.70 -3.98
N PHE A 106 -12.59 2.82 -4.49
CA PHE A 106 -12.72 4.06 -3.74
C PHE A 106 -14.18 4.39 -3.44
N PRO A 107 -14.47 5.15 -2.38
CA PRO A 107 -15.83 5.59 -2.06
C PRO A 107 -16.42 6.44 -3.20
N SER A 108 -17.75 6.49 -3.25
CA SER A 108 -18.43 7.38 -4.19
C SER A 108 -18.28 8.84 -3.76
N ARG A 109 -18.41 9.77 -4.71
CA ARG A 109 -18.47 11.22 -4.43
C ARG A 109 -19.55 11.55 -3.42
N ALA A 110 -20.71 10.90 -3.53
CA ALA A 110 -21.80 11.05 -2.57
C ALA A 110 -21.43 10.56 -1.16
N ALA A 111 -20.60 9.51 -1.03
CA ALA A 111 -20.12 9.06 0.27
C ALA A 111 -19.14 10.06 0.89
N ARG A 112 -18.21 10.62 0.11
CA ARG A 112 -17.31 11.71 0.55
C ARG A 112 -18.10 12.94 0.98
N HIS A 113 -19.03 13.41 0.16
CA HIS A 113 -19.86 14.56 0.49
C HIS A 113 -20.66 14.38 1.80
N ARG A 114 -21.22 13.18 2.05
CA ARG A 114 -21.89 12.87 3.32
C ARG A 114 -20.93 12.89 4.51
N GLN A 115 -19.69 12.43 4.33
CA GLN A 115 -18.67 12.47 5.36
C GLN A 115 -18.26 13.91 5.66
N GLU A 116 -17.96 14.71 4.63
CA GLU A 116 -17.58 16.11 4.75
C GLU A 116 -18.66 16.93 5.47
N ARG A 117 -19.94 16.72 5.11
CA ARG A 117 -21.07 17.34 5.81
C ARG A 117 -21.18 16.98 7.30
N ARG A 118 -20.78 15.76 7.68
CA ARG A 118 -20.77 15.33 9.10
C ARG A 118 -19.60 15.93 9.87
N LEU A 119 -18.47 16.15 9.21
CA LEU A 119 -17.26 16.70 9.82
C LEU A 119 -17.29 18.23 9.86
N GLY A 120 -18.05 18.88 8.98
CA GLY A 120 -17.94 20.33 8.77
C GLY A 120 -16.65 20.73 8.05
N GLY A 121 -16.01 19.80 7.34
CA GLY A 121 -14.70 20.00 6.71
C GLY A 121 -14.43 18.99 5.59
N LEU A 122 -13.31 19.17 4.88
CA LEU A 122 -12.90 18.30 3.79
C LEU A 122 -12.47 16.91 4.29
N SER A 123 -12.59 15.90 3.44
CA SER A 123 -12.02 14.58 3.68
C SER A 123 -11.15 14.14 2.51
N VAL A 124 -10.20 13.25 2.78
CA VAL A 124 -9.28 12.67 1.80
C VAL A 124 -9.45 11.16 1.72
N VAL A 125 -9.07 10.57 0.59
CA VAL A 125 -8.99 9.11 0.41
C VAL A 125 -7.63 8.73 -0.17
N GLY A 126 -7.08 7.61 0.29
CA GLY A 126 -5.80 7.14 -0.21
C GLY A 126 -5.64 5.63 -0.10
N GLU A 127 -4.49 5.16 -0.57
CA GLU A 127 -4.08 3.76 -0.52
C GLU A 127 -2.60 3.63 -0.14
N ALA A 128 -2.20 2.41 0.24
CA ALA A 128 -0.84 2.09 0.65
C ALA A 128 -0.33 0.83 -0.03
N SER A 129 0.46 0.99 -1.10
CA SER A 129 0.97 -0.09 -1.95
C SER A 129 2.52 -0.06 -1.97
N PRO A 130 3.20 -0.70 -1.01
CA PRO A 130 4.64 -0.46 -0.78
C PRO A 130 5.60 -0.94 -1.88
N TYR A 131 5.07 -1.67 -2.88
CA TYR A 131 5.82 -2.11 -4.04
C TYR A 131 5.93 -1.01 -5.10
N TYR A 132 5.04 0.01 -5.06
CA TYR A 132 5.04 1.12 -6.01
C TYR A 132 6.39 1.83 -6.07
N MET A 133 6.98 2.14 -4.92
CA MET A 133 8.29 2.79 -4.85
C MET A 133 9.37 2.08 -5.67
N PHE A 134 9.33 0.74 -5.74
CA PHE A 134 10.38 -0.07 -6.34
C PHE A 134 10.06 -0.56 -7.77
N HIS A 135 8.79 -0.55 -8.17
CA HIS A 135 8.39 -1.06 -9.47
C HIS A 135 8.73 -0.06 -10.59
N PRO A 136 9.48 -0.46 -11.65
CA PRO A 136 10.08 0.48 -12.59
C PRO A 136 9.09 1.30 -13.42
N ALA A 137 7.91 0.75 -13.70
CA ALA A 137 6.85 1.43 -14.48
C ALA A 137 5.96 2.36 -13.64
N VAL A 138 5.94 2.21 -12.31
CA VAL A 138 4.90 2.86 -11.47
C VAL A 138 5.01 4.38 -11.43
N PRO A 139 6.20 5.01 -11.35
CA PRO A 139 6.29 6.47 -11.33
C PRO A 139 5.61 7.12 -12.54
N ASP A 140 5.82 6.58 -13.75
CA ASP A 140 5.21 7.08 -14.99
C ASP A 140 3.68 6.89 -14.98
N ARG A 141 3.21 5.70 -14.58
CA ARG A 141 1.77 5.39 -14.51
C ARG A 141 1.04 6.30 -13.52
N VAL A 142 1.64 6.59 -12.35
CA VAL A 142 1.04 7.45 -11.33
C VAL A 142 0.93 8.89 -11.83
N VAL A 143 1.97 9.43 -12.46
CA VAL A 143 1.96 10.81 -12.96
C VAL A 143 0.96 10.98 -14.11
N GLN A 144 0.83 9.96 -14.96
CA GLN A 144 -0.16 9.93 -16.03
C GLN A 144 -1.60 9.92 -15.48
N ASP A 145 -1.89 9.01 -14.55
CA ASP A 145 -3.27 8.74 -14.16
C ASP A 145 -3.73 9.60 -12.96
N LEU A 146 -2.79 10.09 -12.15
CA LEU A 146 -3.03 10.86 -10.93
C LEU A 146 -2.08 12.08 -10.84
N PRO A 147 -2.16 13.04 -11.77
CA PRO A 147 -1.18 14.15 -11.88
C PRO A 147 -1.14 15.08 -10.67
N ASN A 148 -2.12 15.00 -9.76
CA ASN A 148 -2.26 15.84 -8.57
C ASN A 148 -2.15 15.09 -7.24
N VAL A 149 -1.77 13.81 -7.25
CA VAL A 149 -1.72 13.01 -6.03
C VAL A 149 -0.56 13.40 -5.12
N ARG A 150 -0.81 13.37 -3.81
CA ARG A 150 0.26 13.47 -2.81
C ARG A 150 0.87 12.10 -2.56
N VAL A 151 2.19 12.04 -2.47
CA VAL A 151 2.94 10.78 -2.31
C VAL A 151 3.67 10.78 -0.98
N ILE A 152 3.51 9.72 -0.21
CA ILE A 152 4.18 9.50 1.06
C ILE A 152 5.10 8.28 0.94
N VAL A 153 6.33 8.44 1.39
CA VAL A 153 7.37 7.40 1.43
C VAL A 153 7.82 7.21 2.86
N LEU A 154 7.83 5.97 3.34
CA LEU A 154 8.40 5.57 4.63
C LEU A 154 9.71 4.82 4.40
N LEU A 155 10.82 5.35 4.90
CA LEU A 155 12.12 4.70 4.80
C LEU A 155 12.53 4.11 6.14
N ARG A 156 13.02 2.87 6.11
CA ARG A 156 13.56 2.17 7.28
C ARG A 156 15.04 1.92 7.05
N GLU A 157 15.82 1.74 8.10
CA GLU A 157 17.20 1.27 7.96
C GLU A 157 17.25 0.04 7.00
N PRO A 158 18.02 0.10 5.88
CA PRO A 158 17.94 -0.87 4.79
C PRO A 158 18.18 -2.32 5.21
N VAL A 159 19.10 -2.59 6.14
CA VAL A 159 19.43 -3.95 6.61
C VAL A 159 18.27 -4.52 7.42
N ALA A 160 17.75 -3.76 8.39
CA ALA A 160 16.59 -4.14 9.19
C ALA A 160 15.34 -4.34 8.31
N ARG A 161 15.18 -3.53 7.26
CA ARG A 161 14.12 -3.68 6.26
C ARG A 161 14.28 -4.98 5.45
N ALA A 162 15.50 -5.30 5.00
CA ALA A 162 15.81 -6.52 4.26
C ALA A 162 15.53 -7.77 5.11
N TYR A 163 16.03 -7.79 6.35
CA TYR A 163 15.81 -8.88 7.29
C TYR A 163 14.32 -9.08 7.62
N SER A 164 13.58 -7.98 7.80
CA SER A 164 12.13 -8.04 7.99
C SER A 164 11.39 -8.55 6.74
N ASN A 165 11.90 -8.26 5.53
CA ASN A 165 11.34 -8.79 4.30
C ASN A 165 11.56 -10.31 4.21
N TYR A 166 12.76 -10.79 4.53
CA TYR A 166 13.06 -12.22 4.57
C TYR A 166 12.07 -12.99 5.45
N TRP A 167 11.93 -12.61 6.72
CA TRP A 167 11.00 -13.31 7.63
C TRP A 167 9.54 -13.20 7.21
N ASP A 168 9.15 -12.09 6.59
CA ASP A 168 7.81 -11.96 6.01
C ASP A 168 7.60 -12.94 4.86
N ARG A 169 8.57 -13.07 3.94
CA ARG A 169 8.48 -14.03 2.83
C ARG A 169 8.50 -15.48 3.30
N VAL A 170 9.26 -15.80 4.35
CA VAL A 170 9.25 -17.12 5.02
C VAL A 170 7.87 -17.40 5.63
N ALA A 171 7.31 -16.45 6.39
CA ALA A 171 6.00 -16.61 7.03
C ALA A 171 4.86 -16.82 6.01
N PHE A 172 4.98 -16.24 4.81
CA PHE A 172 4.03 -16.45 3.71
C PHE A 172 4.38 -17.63 2.78
N GLY A 173 5.42 -18.42 3.09
CA GLY A 173 5.83 -19.59 2.30
C GLY A 173 6.40 -19.27 0.91
N THR A 174 6.82 -18.02 0.68
CA THR A 174 7.38 -17.57 -0.62
C THR A 174 8.91 -17.57 -0.65
N GLU A 175 9.54 -17.55 0.52
CA GLU A 175 10.96 -17.87 0.66
C GLU A 175 11.09 -19.30 1.20
N THR A 176 11.91 -20.08 0.53
CA THR A 176 12.14 -21.51 0.82
C THR A 176 13.54 -21.76 1.36
N LEU A 177 14.46 -20.80 1.21
CA LEU A 177 15.79 -20.89 1.78
C LEU A 177 15.73 -20.69 3.30
N PRO A 178 16.43 -21.53 4.08
CA PRO A 178 16.30 -21.57 5.53
C PRO A 178 17.00 -20.41 6.26
N THR A 179 17.88 -19.68 5.59
CA THR A 179 18.65 -18.58 6.20
C THR A 179 18.59 -17.30 5.38
N PHE A 180 18.78 -16.16 6.06
CA PHE A 180 18.79 -14.85 5.41
C PHE A 180 19.99 -14.71 4.46
N GLU A 181 21.15 -15.22 4.87
CA GLU A 181 22.41 -15.24 4.13
C GLU A 181 22.23 -15.98 2.79
N GLN A 182 21.65 -17.18 2.81
CA GLN A 182 21.37 -17.90 1.57
C GLN A 182 20.36 -17.16 0.68
N ALA A 183 19.37 -16.48 1.28
CA ALA A 183 18.38 -15.72 0.53
C ALA A 183 18.99 -14.50 -0.20
N ILE A 184 19.92 -13.79 0.44
CA ILE A 184 20.65 -12.68 -0.20
C ILE A 184 21.69 -13.19 -1.21
N ASP A 185 22.35 -14.31 -0.95
CA ASP A 185 23.31 -14.91 -1.89
C ASP A 185 22.64 -15.40 -3.17
N ALA A 186 21.37 -15.83 -3.08
CA ALA A 186 20.56 -16.24 -4.21
C ALA A 186 19.84 -15.08 -4.92
N GLU A 187 19.80 -13.89 -4.34
CA GLU A 187 19.09 -12.73 -4.90
C GLU A 187 19.57 -12.38 -6.31
N PRO A 188 20.89 -12.23 -6.60
CA PRO A 188 21.36 -11.89 -7.94
C PRO A 188 20.89 -12.87 -9.02
N GLN A 189 20.94 -14.18 -8.77
CA GLN A 189 20.54 -15.22 -9.72
C GLN A 189 19.02 -15.27 -9.92
N ARG A 190 18.25 -14.97 -8.88
CA ARG A 190 16.78 -14.81 -8.98
C ARG A 190 16.42 -13.58 -9.80
N LEU A 191 17.16 -12.48 -9.63
CA LEU A 191 16.92 -11.24 -10.38
C LEU A 191 17.41 -11.30 -11.83
N ALA A 192 18.42 -12.11 -12.13
CA ALA A 192 18.85 -12.39 -13.50
C ALA A 192 17.74 -13.04 -14.36
N GLN A 193 16.74 -13.66 -13.73
CA GLN A 193 15.58 -14.26 -14.40
C GLN A 193 14.44 -13.25 -14.63
N VAL A 194 14.56 -12.03 -14.12
CA VAL A 194 13.52 -11.01 -14.24
C VAL A 194 13.66 -10.31 -15.58
N ASP A 195 12.61 -10.39 -16.40
CA ASP A 195 12.49 -9.59 -17.60
C ASP A 195 12.10 -8.15 -17.22
N THR A 196 13.11 -7.30 -17.03
CA THR A 196 12.92 -5.91 -16.59
C THR A 196 12.26 -5.03 -17.65
N ASP A 197 12.46 -5.34 -18.93
CA ASP A 197 11.84 -4.62 -20.04
C ASP A 197 10.34 -4.92 -20.10
N ARG A 198 9.95 -6.19 -19.95
CA ARG A 198 8.53 -6.54 -19.80
C ARG A 198 7.92 -5.95 -18.55
N LEU A 199 8.64 -5.97 -17.42
CA LEU A 199 8.15 -5.35 -16.18
C LEU A 199 7.89 -3.84 -16.34
N ARG A 200 8.65 -3.17 -17.21
CA ARG A 200 8.44 -1.76 -17.53
C ARG A 200 7.27 -1.56 -18.50
N ASN A 201 7.18 -2.38 -19.54
CA ASN A 201 6.37 -2.07 -20.72
C ASN A 201 5.09 -2.90 -20.87
N ASP A 202 4.96 -4.03 -20.17
CA ASP A 202 3.78 -4.91 -20.20
C ASP A 202 2.95 -4.71 -18.92
N PRO A 203 1.80 -4.02 -18.98
CA PRO A 203 0.89 -3.81 -17.84
C PRO A 203 0.42 -5.07 -17.12
N GLY A 204 0.43 -6.23 -17.78
CA GLY A 204 0.00 -7.51 -17.23
C GLY A 204 1.14 -8.41 -16.78
N TYR A 205 2.40 -8.02 -16.99
CA TYR A 205 3.54 -8.83 -16.58
C TYR A 205 3.81 -8.69 -15.08
N TYR A 206 3.92 -9.83 -14.41
CA TYR A 206 4.26 -9.93 -12.99
C TYR A 206 5.46 -10.83 -12.79
N SER A 207 6.44 -10.36 -12.02
CA SER A 207 7.59 -11.16 -11.59
C SER A 207 7.55 -11.40 -10.08
N ALA A 208 7.40 -12.67 -9.70
CA ALA A 208 7.47 -13.08 -8.31
C ALA A 208 8.84 -12.81 -7.69
N HIS A 209 9.93 -13.03 -8.44
CA HIS A 209 11.28 -12.73 -7.96
C HIS A 209 11.48 -11.24 -7.69
N HIS A 210 10.97 -10.37 -8.56
CA HIS A 210 11.09 -8.93 -8.37
C HIS A 210 10.29 -8.43 -7.15
N ASP A 211 9.06 -8.92 -6.92
CA ASP A 211 8.31 -8.52 -5.72
C ASP A 211 8.84 -9.18 -4.44
N HIS A 212 9.09 -10.49 -4.45
CA HIS A 212 9.30 -11.25 -3.22
C HIS A 212 10.77 -11.30 -2.79
N HIS A 213 11.71 -11.49 -3.72
CA HIS A 213 13.09 -11.86 -3.41
C HIS A 213 14.10 -10.70 -3.52
N THR A 214 13.61 -9.45 -3.52
CA THR A 214 14.46 -8.24 -3.51
C THR A 214 14.74 -7.75 -2.08
N TYR A 215 15.69 -8.39 -1.42
CA TYR A 215 16.10 -8.09 -0.04
C TYR A 215 17.11 -6.94 0.00
N LEU A 216 18.19 -7.01 -0.76
CA LEU A 216 19.20 -5.95 -0.82
C LEU A 216 18.82 -4.90 -1.87
N ALA A 217 18.34 -5.31 -3.05
CA ALA A 217 18.07 -4.41 -4.16
C ALA A 217 17.08 -3.30 -3.81
N ARG A 218 16.02 -3.64 -3.08
CA ARG A 218 14.99 -2.68 -2.66
C ARG A 218 15.46 -1.72 -1.55
N GLY A 219 16.58 -2.02 -0.89
CA GLY A 219 17.20 -1.16 0.12
C GLY A 219 18.01 0.01 -0.47
N ARG A 220 18.29 0.00 -1.78
CA ARG A 220 19.00 1.07 -2.49
C ARG A 220 18.06 2.23 -2.83
N TYR A 221 17.52 2.88 -1.79
CA TYR A 221 16.40 3.82 -1.93
C TYR A 221 16.64 4.97 -2.90
N ALA A 222 17.86 5.51 -2.96
CA ALA A 222 18.17 6.60 -3.87
C ALA A 222 17.94 6.24 -5.35
N GLU A 223 18.21 4.99 -5.74
CA GLU A 223 17.95 4.49 -7.10
C GLU A 223 16.46 4.52 -7.40
N HIS A 224 15.64 4.10 -6.43
CA HIS A 224 14.20 3.91 -6.61
C HIS A 224 13.40 5.18 -6.42
N LEU A 225 13.89 6.14 -5.63
CA LEU A 225 13.23 7.43 -5.41
C LEU A 225 13.53 8.46 -6.47
N ARG A 226 14.67 8.37 -7.15
CA ARG A 226 15.05 9.32 -8.21
C ARG A 226 13.93 9.52 -9.24
N PRO A 227 13.32 8.47 -9.83
CA PRO A 227 12.24 8.66 -10.80
C PRO A 227 11.02 9.39 -10.23
N TRP A 228 10.72 9.21 -8.94
CA TRP A 228 9.62 9.90 -8.27
C TRP A 228 9.92 11.37 -8.05
N LEU A 229 11.12 11.68 -7.55
CA LEU A 229 11.57 13.05 -7.27
C LEU A 229 11.69 13.89 -8.56
N GLU A 230 12.03 13.26 -9.69
CA GLU A 230 12.10 13.92 -11.00
C GLU A 230 10.72 14.25 -11.58
N ARG A 231 9.65 13.56 -11.16
CA ARG A 231 8.30 13.69 -11.74
C ARG A 231 7.29 14.35 -10.81
N ILE A 232 7.50 14.24 -9.51
CA ILE A 232 6.59 14.75 -8.48
C ILE A 232 7.26 15.94 -7.78
N PRO A 233 6.64 17.14 -7.85
CA PRO A 233 7.05 18.30 -7.09
C PRO A 233 7.23 18.03 -5.59
N ALA A 234 8.19 18.71 -4.97
CA ALA A 234 8.55 18.47 -3.57
C ALA A 234 7.41 18.73 -2.58
N ASP A 235 6.49 19.65 -2.88
CA ASP A 235 5.29 19.94 -2.09
C ASP A 235 4.22 18.83 -2.15
N ARG A 236 4.39 17.85 -3.06
CA ARG A 236 3.52 16.68 -3.21
C ARG A 236 4.22 15.37 -2.91
N LEU A 237 5.45 15.39 -2.37
CA LEU A 237 6.17 14.20 -1.98
C LEU A 237 6.78 14.35 -0.57
N LEU A 238 6.25 13.59 0.38
CA LEU A 238 6.74 13.53 1.76
C LEU A 238 7.56 12.26 2.00
N ILE A 239 8.79 12.42 2.46
CA ILE A 239 9.64 11.32 2.93
C ILE A 239 9.66 11.31 4.46
N VAL A 240 9.24 10.21 5.04
CA VAL A 240 9.16 9.96 6.49
C VAL A 240 10.15 8.87 6.86
N ARG A 241 10.91 9.06 7.93
CA ARG A 241 11.71 8.00 8.53
C ARG A 241 10.83 7.13 9.40
N ALA A 242 10.84 5.83 9.16
CA ALA A 242 10.05 4.86 9.91
C ALA A 242 10.43 4.86 11.40
N ASP A 243 11.70 5.08 11.73
CA ASP A 243 12.16 5.15 13.11
C ASP A 243 11.52 6.31 13.87
N ASP A 244 11.37 7.46 13.22
CA ASP A 244 10.73 8.65 13.80
C ASP A 244 9.22 8.39 13.97
N LEU A 245 8.58 7.69 13.02
CA LEU A 245 7.18 7.27 13.15
C LEU A 245 6.93 6.39 14.39
N PHE A 246 7.91 5.57 14.81
CA PHE A 246 7.75 4.70 15.97
C PHE A 246 8.23 5.32 17.28
N ARG A 247 9.24 6.21 17.24
CA ARG A 247 9.80 6.86 18.44
C ARG A 247 9.07 8.14 18.81
N GLU A 248 8.69 8.93 17.80
CA GLU A 248 8.07 10.25 17.90
C GLU A 248 6.73 10.25 17.14
N ALA A 249 5.88 9.28 17.49
CA ALA A 249 4.69 8.94 16.71
C ALA A 249 3.73 10.11 16.54
N ALA A 250 3.48 10.90 17.59
CA ALA A 250 2.57 12.05 17.53
C ALA A 250 3.09 13.11 16.55
N THR A 251 4.31 13.60 16.76
CA THR A 251 4.94 14.64 15.92
C THR A 251 5.07 14.20 14.47
N THR A 252 5.49 12.95 14.23
CA THR A 252 5.62 12.43 12.86
C THR A 252 4.24 12.29 12.19
N PHE A 253 3.23 11.87 12.95
CA PHE A 253 1.87 11.75 12.42
C PHE A 253 1.23 13.12 12.17
N ASP A 254 1.49 14.12 13.00
CA ASP A 254 1.09 15.53 12.77
C ASP A 254 1.66 16.06 11.46
N ALA A 255 2.96 15.83 11.19
CA ALA A 255 3.56 16.20 9.90
C ALA A 255 2.90 15.50 8.70
N VAL A 256 2.46 14.24 8.86
CA VAL A 256 1.71 13.53 7.80
C VAL A 256 0.31 14.13 7.64
N GLN A 257 -0.35 14.54 8.73
CA GLN A 257 -1.67 15.17 8.68
C GLN A 257 -1.59 16.56 8.03
N ASP A 258 -0.61 17.38 8.39
CA ASP A 258 -0.40 18.70 7.79
C ASP A 258 -0.07 18.60 6.29
N PHE A 259 0.63 17.53 5.90
CA PHE A 259 0.92 17.22 4.50
C PHE A 259 -0.30 16.70 3.72
N LEU A 260 -1.44 16.37 4.33
CA LEU A 260 -2.64 15.85 3.64
C LEU A 260 -3.79 16.87 3.64
#